data_AF-A0A966KCM6-F1
#
_entry.id   AF-A0A966KCM6-F1
#
_cell.length_a   1.000
_cell.length_b   1.000
_cell.length_c   1.000
_cell.angle_alpha   90.00
_cell.angle_beta   90.00
_cell.angle_gamma   90.00
#
_symmetry.space_group_name_H-M   'P 1'
#
loop_
_entity.id
_entity.type
_entity.pdbx_description
1 polymer ?
#
loop_
_entity_poly.entity_id
_entity_poly.type
_entity_poly.pdbx_seq_one_letter_code
_entity_poly.pdbx_strand_id
1 'polypeptide(L)' 'KEVRFRLLGVTLMDLCDQKYADLTGDLLDPHSKNRERAELASDQIRKKFGGNAIIKGRSLR' A
#
# COMPACT_ATOMS: atom_id res chain seq x y z
N LYS A 1 -29.74 12.79 16.37
CA LYS A 1 -30.09 11.35 16.28
C LYS A 1 -28.86 10.68 15.67
N GLU A 2 -28.15 9.83 16.40
CA GLU A 2 -26.93 9.18 15.91
C GLU A 2 -27.31 8.16 14.83
N VAL A 3 -26.83 8.36 13.60
CA VAL A 3 -27.08 7.44 12.48
C VAL A 3 -25.85 6.56 12.33
N ARG A 4 -26.04 5.25 12.49
CA ARG A 4 -24.98 4.25 12.29
C ARG A 4 -25.08 3.69 10.89
N PHE A 5 -23.98 3.79 10.16
CA PHE A 5 -23.84 3.24 8.82
C PHE A 5 -23.22 1.83 8.89
N ARG A 6 -23.58 0.98 7.94
CA ARG A 6 -22.95 -0.32 7.70
C ARG A 6 -22.57 -0.40 6.23
N LEU A 7 -21.32 -0.78 5.94
CA LEU A 7 -20.87 -1.07 4.59
C LEU A 7 -21.54 -2.35 4.08
N LEU A 8 -22.26 -2.28 2.96
CA LEU A 8 -22.87 -3.41 2.27
C LEU A 8 -22.10 -3.70 0.99
N GLY A 9 -20.90 -4.25 1.15
CA GLY A 9 -20.04 -4.64 0.04
C GLY A 9 -19.12 -3.52 -0.46
N VAL A 10 -17.91 -3.92 -0.81
CA VAL A 10 -16.95 -3.12 -1.57
C VAL A 10 -16.46 -4.01 -2.72
N THR A 11 -16.41 -3.44 -3.92
CA THR A 11 -15.87 -4.12 -5.10
C THR A 11 -14.69 -3.32 -5.60
N LEU A 12 -13.65 -4.03 -6.05
CA LEU A 12 -12.53 -3.44 -6.77
C LEU A 12 -12.82 -3.60 -8.27
N MET A 13 -12.72 -2.50 -9.00
CA MET A 13 -12.72 -2.53 -10.46
C MET A 13 -11.47 -1.80 -10.97
N ASP A 14 -11.13 -2.01 -12.24
CA ASP A 14 -10.06 -1.28 -12.92
C ASP A 14 -8.68 -1.45 -12.27
N LEU A 15 -8.39 -2.68 -11.82
CA LEU A 15 -7.03 -3.04 -11.43
C LEU A 15 -6.12 -2.92 -12.65
N CYS A 16 -5.12 -2.07 -12.54
CA CYS A 16 -4.16 -1.79 -13.59
C CYS A 16 -2.73 -2.10 -13.15
N ASP A 17 -1.80 -2.14 -14.10
CA ASP A 17 -0.38 -2.24 -13.78
C ASP A 17 0.06 -1.04 -12.94
N GLN A 18 1.06 -1.25 -12.06
CA GLN A 18 1.62 -0.21 -11.19
C GLN A 18 2.00 1.08 -11.94
N LYS A 19 2.52 0.98 -13.17
CA LYS A 19 2.88 2.13 -14.02
C LYS A 19 1.70 3.07 -14.31
N TYR A 20 0.47 2.61 -14.13
CA TYR A 20 -0.76 3.37 -14.38
C TYR A 20 -1.52 3.71 -13.09
N ALA A 21 -1.13 3.14 -11.94
CA ALA A 21 -1.86 3.31 -10.68
C ALA A 21 -1.67 4.72 -10.07
N ASP A 22 -0.46 5.29 -10.18
CA ASP A 22 -0.07 6.54 -9.51
C ASP A 22 0.19 7.69 -10.48
N LEU A 23 -0.57 7.75 -11.59
CA LEU A 23 -0.43 8.81 -12.62
C LEU A 23 -0.64 10.22 -12.06
N THR A 24 -1.44 10.33 -11.01
CA THR A 24 -1.68 11.56 -10.26
C THR A 24 -1.21 11.38 -8.83
N GLY A 25 -0.58 12.41 -8.25
CA GLY A 25 -0.19 12.36 -6.84
C GLY A 25 -1.39 12.25 -5.91
N ASP A 26 -1.19 11.63 -4.75
CA ASP A 26 -2.21 11.52 -3.71
C ASP A 26 -2.62 12.93 -3.23
N LEU A 27 -3.91 13.25 -3.38
CA LEU A 27 -4.48 14.55 -3.01
C LEU A 27 -4.64 14.73 -1.51
N LEU A 28 -4.77 13.63 -0.77
CA LEU A 28 -4.99 13.65 0.68
C LEU A 28 -3.70 13.45 1.45
N ASP A 29 -2.67 12.89 0.80
CA ASP A 29 -1.41 12.57 1.44
C ASP A 29 -0.16 13.16 0.76
N PRO A 30 0.43 14.22 1.33
CA PRO A 30 1.65 14.83 0.80
C PRO A 30 2.89 13.93 0.93
N HIS A 31 2.84 12.85 1.72
CA HIS A 31 3.94 11.93 1.95
C HIS A 31 3.79 10.58 1.24
N SER A 32 2.75 10.42 0.41
CA SER A 32 2.49 9.22 -0.41
C SER A 32 3.74 8.71 -1.14
N LYS A 33 4.46 9.59 -1.84
CA LYS A 33 5.70 9.26 -2.58
C LYS A 33 6.80 8.65 -1.71
N ASN A 34 6.91 9.07 -0.44
CA ASN A 34 7.93 8.53 0.45
C ASN A 34 7.57 7.10 0.89
N ARG A 35 6.27 6.82 1.09
CA ARG A 35 5.80 5.46 1.40
C ARG A 35 6.01 4.53 0.22
N GLU A 36 5.61 4.96 -0.98
CA GLU A 36 5.79 4.19 -2.21
C GLU A 36 7.26 3.77 -2.40
N ARG A 37 8.20 4.72 -2.24
CA ARG A 37 9.64 4.43 -2.30
C ARG A 37 10.09 3.43 -1.25
N ALA A 38 9.59 3.54 -0.02
CA ALA A 38 9.94 2.63 1.06
C ALA A 38 9.40 1.21 0.81
N GLU A 39 8.22 1.08 0.23
CA GLU A 39 7.61 -0.19 -0.18
C GLU A 39 8.41 -0.82 -1.32
N LEU A 40 8.67 -0.07 -2.39
CA LEU A 40 9.50 -0.51 -3.52
C LEU A 40 10.90 -0.97 -3.09
N ALA A 41 11.57 -0.21 -2.23
CA ALA A 41 12.87 -0.59 -1.69
C ALA A 41 12.79 -1.91 -0.91
N SER A 42 11.70 -2.10 -0.15
CA SER A 42 11.49 -3.32 0.61
C SER A 42 11.28 -4.54 -0.30
N ASP A 43 10.51 -4.37 -1.36
CA ASP A 43 10.26 -5.43 -2.33
C ASP A 43 11.51 -5.78 -3.13
N GLN A 44 12.33 -4.79 -3.49
CA GLN A 44 13.65 -5.02 -4.10
C GLN A 44 14.56 -5.83 -3.19
N ILE A 45 14.61 -5.51 -1.90
CA ILE A 45 15.40 -6.25 -0.91
C ILE A 45 14.86 -7.69 -0.78
N ARG A 46 13.54 -7.89 -0.69
CA ARG A 46 12.96 -9.25 -0.65
C ARG A 46 13.24 -10.05 -1.91
N LYS A 47 13.19 -9.41 -3.09
CA LYS A 47 13.52 -10.05 -4.37
C LYS A 47 14.98 -10.49 -4.42
N LYS A 48 15.89 -9.69 -3.84
CA LYS A 48 17.34 -9.96 -3.86
C LYS A 48 17.79 -10.94 -2.77
N PHE A 49 17.21 -10.87 -1.58
CA PHE A 49 17.69 -11.55 -0.38
C PHE A 49 16.69 -12.56 0.21
N GLY A 50 15.51 -12.71 -0.40
CA GLY A 50 14.45 -13.63 0.03
C GLY A 50 13.36 -12.96 0.87
N GLY A 51 12.19 -13.60 0.96
CA GLY A 51 10.98 -13.03 1.60
C GLY A 51 11.16 -12.65 3.09
N ASN A 52 12.10 -13.30 3.77
CA ASN A 52 12.42 -13.06 5.18
C ASN A 52 13.50 -11.99 5.40
N ALA A 53 14.02 -11.38 4.33
CA ALA A 53 15.06 -10.36 4.42
C ALA A 53 14.59 -9.07 5.11
N ILE A 54 13.28 -8.81 5.11
CA ILE A 54 12.67 -7.71 5.85
C ILE A 54 11.48 -8.22 6.65
N ILE A 55 11.68 -8.27 7.96
CA ILE A 55 10.65 -8.55 8.96
C ILE A 55 10.09 -7.20 9.41
N LYS A 56 8.80 -6.95 9.17
CA LYS A 56 8.10 -5.73 9.61
C LYS A 56 6.94 -6.08 10.53
N GLY A 57 6.64 -5.17 11.46
CA GLY A 57 5.42 -5.22 12.28
C GLY A 57 5.54 -6.12 13.51
N ARG A 58 4.40 -6.62 13.96
CA ARG A 58 4.22 -7.39 15.21
C ARG A 58 4.94 -8.75 15.28
N SER A 59 5.58 -9.19 14.19
CA SER A 59 6.47 -10.37 14.21
C SER A 59 7.83 -10.09 14.83
N LEU A 60 8.14 -8.83 15.15
CA LEU A 60 9.34 -8.41 15.90
C LEU A 60 9.20 -8.56 17.42
N ARG A 61 8.23 -9.36 17.91
CA ARG A 61 7.97 -9.54 19.34
C ARG A 61 8.62 -10.80 19.88
#